data_AF-X1ID53-F1
#
_entry.id   AF-X1ID53-F1
#
_cell.length_a   1.000
_cell.length_b   1.000
_cell.length_c   1.000
_cell.angle_alpha   90.00
_cell.angle_beta   90.00
_cell.angle_gamma   90.00
#
_symmetry.space_group_name_H-M   'P 1'
#
loop_
_entity.id
_entity.type
_entity.pdbx_description
1 polymer ?
#
loop_
_entity_poly.entity_id
_entity_poly.type
_entity_poly.pdbx_seq_one_letter_code
_entity_poly.pdbx_strand_id
1 'polypeptide(L)'
;GIGAYGNCIGIPTVGGEVYFDETYEGNPVVNVMCVGVARKDDLVKARATGVGNPVLYVGADTGRDGLGGASFASRELTEESDRDRPAVQIGDPFREKLLVEACLELLNTGAVVAMQDMGAAGLTSSTTEMASRGGSGIEIDISLVPKREAGMISYEAMLSESQERMVLIVRREKEELAKKIFGKWDLHAVNIGKVTADGLFRVLNKDKIVAQIPARALVKEAPVYTRKEKKPEYLSRTRSFKISELPQPPDCNEVLKKLLGSPTISSKEWVYQQYDHMVRTDTVLLPG
;
A
#
# COMPACT_ATOMS: atom_id res chain seq x y z
N GLY A 1 -1.83 -1.22 15.95
CA GLY A 1 -1.65 -1.08 14.49
C GLY A 1 -0.22 -1.34 14.13
N ILE A 2 0.60 -0.28 14.07
CA ILE A 2 2.01 -0.32 13.59
C ILE A 2 2.82 -1.45 14.25
N GLY A 3 2.94 -1.45 15.59
CA GLY A 3 3.69 -2.50 16.30
C GLY A 3 3.15 -3.91 16.05
N ALA A 4 1.83 -4.09 16.04
CA ALA A 4 1.22 -5.40 15.79
C ALA A 4 1.60 -5.96 14.41
N TYR A 5 1.67 -5.11 13.38
CA TYR A 5 2.04 -5.55 12.03
C TYR A 5 3.56 -5.69 11.87
N GLY A 6 4.31 -4.64 12.20
CA GLY A 6 5.78 -4.57 12.07
C GLY A 6 6.51 -5.65 12.86
N ASN A 7 6.07 -5.90 14.11
CA ASN A 7 6.69 -6.93 14.95
C ASN A 7 6.45 -8.34 14.38
N CYS A 8 5.23 -8.62 13.89
CA CYS A 8 4.89 -9.93 13.34
C CYS A 8 5.59 -10.23 12.01
N ILE A 9 5.71 -9.24 11.12
CA ILE A 9 6.46 -9.39 9.87
C ILE A 9 7.99 -9.37 10.08
N GLY A 10 8.44 -8.99 11.28
CA GLY A 10 9.85 -8.92 11.64
C GLY A 10 10.59 -7.82 10.89
N ILE A 11 9.98 -6.64 10.83
CA ILE A 11 10.58 -5.40 10.32
C ILE A 11 10.56 -4.37 11.46
N PRO A 12 11.72 -3.94 11.98
CA PRO A 12 11.77 -3.05 13.13
C PRO A 12 11.29 -1.63 12.78
N THR A 13 10.62 -0.98 13.73
CA THR A 13 10.29 0.46 13.62
C THR A 13 11.39 1.27 14.30
N VAL A 14 12.33 1.80 13.49
CA VAL A 14 13.58 2.42 13.98
C VAL A 14 13.49 3.93 14.25
N GLY A 15 12.32 4.55 14.07
CA GLY A 15 12.13 5.96 14.37
C GLY A 15 10.79 6.49 13.85
N GLY A 16 10.54 7.77 14.10
CA GLY A 16 9.32 8.46 13.71
C GLY A 16 9.17 9.82 14.38
N GLU A 17 8.02 10.44 14.16
CA GLU A 17 7.64 11.71 14.76
C GLU A 17 6.21 11.60 15.29
N VAL A 18 5.98 12.07 16.51
CA VAL A 18 4.65 12.13 17.11
C VAL A 18 4.41 13.57 17.55
N TYR A 19 3.41 14.19 16.93
CA TYR A 19 3.08 15.59 17.12
C TYR A 19 1.59 15.72 17.43
N PHE A 20 1.25 16.58 18.39
CA PHE A 20 -0.12 16.89 18.77
C PHE A 20 -0.42 18.35 18.47
N ASP A 21 -1.52 18.58 17.76
CA ASP A 21 -2.05 19.92 17.44
C ASP A 21 -3.58 19.80 17.28
N GLU A 22 -4.30 20.85 17.65
CA GLU A 22 -5.77 20.93 17.48
C GLU A 22 -6.19 20.81 16.00
N THR A 23 -5.31 21.20 15.06
CA THR A 23 -5.57 21.09 13.62
C THR A 23 -5.77 19.64 13.14
N TYR A 24 -5.27 18.65 13.90
CA TYR A 24 -5.43 17.22 13.58
C TYR A 24 -6.64 16.59 14.30
N GLU A 25 -7.40 17.37 15.06
CA GLU A 25 -8.62 16.88 15.70
C GLU A 25 -9.65 16.42 14.64
N GLY A 26 -10.22 15.24 14.83
CA GLY A 26 -11.14 14.61 13.87
C GLY A 26 -10.47 14.02 12.62
N ASN A 27 -9.23 14.39 12.28
CA ASN A 27 -8.50 13.85 11.15
C ASN A 27 -6.99 13.66 11.46
N PRO A 28 -6.62 12.59 12.19
CA PRO A 28 -5.23 12.32 12.52
C PRO A 28 -4.43 11.91 11.29
N VAL A 29 -3.16 12.33 11.23
CA VAL A 29 -2.24 11.95 10.15
C VAL A 29 -1.40 10.75 10.59
N VAL A 30 -1.45 9.67 9.80
CA VAL A 30 -0.61 8.47 10.00
C VAL A 30 0.15 8.20 8.72
N ASN A 31 1.43 8.58 8.70
CA ASN A 31 2.34 8.27 7.60
C ASN A 31 3.29 7.15 8.03
N VAL A 32 3.49 6.16 7.15
CA VAL A 32 4.40 5.03 7.40
C VAL A 32 5.45 5.02 6.29
N MET A 33 6.71 5.02 6.69
CA MET A 33 7.86 4.89 5.78
C MET A 33 8.52 3.53 5.98
N CYS A 34 8.73 2.81 4.89
CA CYS A 34 9.50 1.56 4.89
C CYS A 34 10.80 1.76 4.10
N VAL A 35 11.91 1.24 4.63
CA VAL A 35 13.22 1.29 3.97
C VAL A 35 13.69 -0.14 3.73
N GLY A 36 13.96 -0.47 2.47
CA GLY A 36 14.55 -1.73 2.05
C GLY A 36 15.81 -1.49 1.22
N VAL A 37 16.77 -2.42 1.32
CA VAL A 37 18.02 -2.37 0.56
C VAL A 37 17.99 -3.45 -0.52
N ALA A 38 18.35 -3.07 -1.74
CA ALA A 38 18.46 -3.99 -2.87
C ALA A 38 19.63 -3.59 -3.77
N ARG A 39 20.21 -4.57 -4.48
CA ARG A 39 21.16 -4.26 -5.55
C ARG A 39 20.40 -3.65 -6.72
N LYS A 40 21.00 -2.63 -7.35
CA LYS A 40 20.40 -1.91 -8.47
C LYS A 40 19.98 -2.84 -9.62
N ASP A 41 20.78 -3.86 -9.90
CA ASP A 41 20.56 -4.79 -11.00
C ASP A 41 19.49 -5.85 -10.70
N ASP A 42 19.13 -6.03 -9.42
CA ASP A 42 18.10 -6.96 -8.97
C ASP A 42 16.71 -6.29 -8.88
N LEU A 43 16.60 -5.01 -9.23
CA LEU A 43 15.34 -4.25 -9.16
C LEU A 43 14.35 -4.70 -10.23
N VAL A 44 13.29 -5.38 -9.79
CA VAL A 44 12.13 -5.70 -10.63
C VAL A 44 11.16 -4.52 -10.65
N LYS A 45 10.70 -4.18 -11.86
CA LYS A 45 9.75 -3.08 -12.10
C LYS A 45 8.38 -3.63 -12.41
N ALA A 46 7.34 -2.90 -12.03
CA ALA A 46 5.96 -3.17 -12.43
C ALA A 46 5.68 -2.80 -13.91
N ARG A 47 6.33 -3.48 -14.86
CA ARG A 47 6.16 -3.29 -16.31
C ARG A 47 5.80 -4.61 -16.98
N ALA A 48 4.53 -4.83 -17.28
CA ALA A 48 4.10 -6.04 -17.95
C ALA A 48 4.67 -6.09 -19.37
N THR A 49 5.52 -7.08 -19.63
CA THR A 49 6.16 -7.28 -20.94
C THR A 49 6.22 -8.78 -21.27
N GLY A 50 6.47 -9.09 -22.54
CA GLY A 50 6.46 -10.46 -23.05
C GLY A 50 5.04 -10.97 -23.25
N VAL A 51 4.51 -10.79 -24.45
CA VAL A 51 3.17 -11.24 -24.85
C VAL A 51 3.02 -12.73 -24.58
N GLY A 52 1.93 -13.12 -23.93
CA GLY A 52 1.65 -14.49 -23.53
C GLY A 52 2.27 -14.90 -22.19
N ASN A 53 3.10 -14.07 -21.55
CA ASN A 53 3.52 -14.35 -20.18
C ASN A 53 2.30 -14.41 -19.25
N PRO A 54 2.24 -15.41 -18.36
CA PRO A 54 1.15 -15.56 -17.40
C PRO A 54 1.10 -14.40 -16.40
N VAL A 55 -0.12 -14.05 -16.02
CA VAL A 55 -0.44 -13.12 -14.93
C VAL A 55 -0.81 -13.97 -13.72
N LEU A 56 0.06 -14.00 -12.71
CA LEU A 56 -0.19 -14.73 -11.48
C LEU A 56 -0.77 -13.81 -10.41
N TYR A 57 -1.85 -14.26 -9.80
CA TYR A 57 -2.33 -13.78 -8.51
C TYR A 57 -1.64 -14.58 -7.42
N VAL A 58 -1.04 -13.89 -6.44
CA VAL A 58 -0.39 -14.54 -5.31
C VAL A 58 -0.79 -13.89 -3.98
N GLY A 59 -0.74 -14.67 -2.90
CA GLY A 59 -1.05 -14.19 -1.55
C GLY A 59 -2.40 -14.69 -1.01
N ALA A 60 -3.09 -13.82 -0.27
CA ALA A 60 -4.36 -14.09 0.41
C ALA A 60 -5.56 -14.19 -0.55
N ASP A 61 -6.70 -14.67 -0.06
CA ASP A 61 -7.97 -14.65 -0.80
C ASP A 61 -8.56 -13.23 -0.94
N THR A 62 -9.31 -13.02 -2.01
CA THR A 62 -10.08 -11.80 -2.22
C THR A 62 -11.43 -11.87 -1.49
N GLY A 63 -11.73 -10.86 -0.66
CA GLY A 63 -13.03 -10.64 0.00
C GLY A 63 -13.63 -9.27 -0.34
N ARG A 64 -14.77 -8.92 0.27
CA ARG A 64 -15.42 -7.60 0.10
C ARG A 64 -14.80 -6.52 0.99
N ASP A 65 -13.47 -6.48 1.05
CA ASP A 65 -12.74 -5.54 1.89
C ASP A 65 -12.52 -4.22 1.16
N GLY A 66 -12.72 -3.10 1.87
CA GLY A 66 -12.31 -1.76 1.41
C GLY A 66 -12.91 -1.36 0.06
N LEU A 67 -14.08 -1.87 -0.31
CA LEU A 67 -14.74 -1.48 -1.57
C LEU A 67 -15.05 0.03 -1.55
N GLY A 68 -14.30 0.79 -2.35
CA GLY A 68 -14.40 2.24 -2.36
C GLY A 68 -13.59 2.93 -1.24
N GLY A 69 -12.68 2.23 -0.56
CA GLY A 69 -11.82 2.77 0.50
C GLY A 69 -11.03 4.00 0.05
N ALA A 70 -10.44 3.97 -1.14
CA ALA A 70 -9.78 5.15 -1.71
C ALA A 70 -10.74 6.33 -1.98
N SER A 71 -11.98 6.04 -2.36
CA SER A 71 -13.01 7.08 -2.52
C SER A 71 -13.46 7.64 -1.16
N PHE A 72 -13.56 6.79 -0.14
CA PHE A 72 -13.86 7.18 1.23
C PHE A 72 -12.77 8.09 1.82
N ALA A 73 -11.48 7.71 1.66
CA ALA A 73 -10.34 8.52 2.09
C ALA A 73 -10.26 9.91 1.40
N SER A 74 -11.03 10.10 0.32
CA SER A 74 -11.11 11.36 -0.42
C SER A 74 -12.34 12.21 -0.05
N ARG A 75 -13.18 11.77 0.90
CA ARG A 75 -14.35 12.52 1.39
C ARG A 75 -14.05 13.17 2.73
N GLU A 76 -14.73 14.27 3.03
CA GLU A 76 -14.72 14.84 4.38
C GLU A 76 -15.36 13.85 5.36
N LEU A 77 -14.65 13.57 6.46
CA LEU A 77 -15.16 12.73 7.54
C LEU A 77 -16.22 13.50 8.32
N THR A 78 -17.42 12.93 8.41
CA THR A 78 -18.55 13.47 9.17
C THR A 78 -19.04 12.44 10.20
N GLU A 79 -19.92 12.83 11.12
CA GLU A 79 -20.54 11.89 12.07
C GLU A 79 -21.27 10.72 11.39
N GLU A 80 -21.73 10.89 10.14
CA GLU A 80 -22.33 9.80 9.36
C GLU A 80 -21.31 8.76 8.87
N SER A 81 -20.03 9.13 8.81
CA SER A 81 -18.92 8.26 8.37
C SER A 81 -18.63 7.12 9.37
N ASP A 82 -19.14 7.20 10.60
CA ASP A 82 -19.07 6.11 11.59
C ASP A 82 -19.80 4.84 11.14
N ARG A 83 -20.75 4.95 10.20
CA ARG A 83 -21.46 3.80 9.62
C ARG A 83 -20.60 2.98 8.66
N ASP A 84 -19.51 3.56 8.17
CA ASP A 84 -18.58 2.93 7.22
C ASP A 84 -17.44 2.16 7.91
N ARG A 85 -17.49 1.99 9.24
CA ARG A 85 -16.58 1.11 10.01
C ARG A 85 -16.35 -0.30 9.42
N PRO A 86 -17.29 -0.95 8.73
CA PRO A 86 -17.03 -2.23 8.06
C PRO A 86 -16.00 -2.16 6.92
N ALA A 87 -15.66 -0.97 6.42
CA ALA A 87 -14.59 -0.76 5.44
C ALA A 87 -13.18 -0.84 6.05
N VAL A 88 -13.06 -0.99 7.38
CA VAL A 88 -11.78 -1.10 8.08
C VAL A 88 -11.06 -2.39 7.66
N GLN A 89 -9.94 -2.20 6.97
CA GLN A 89 -9.06 -3.27 6.54
C GLN A 89 -8.40 -3.92 7.77
N ILE A 90 -8.46 -5.25 7.83
CA ILE A 90 -7.71 -6.05 8.81
C ILE A 90 -6.62 -6.77 8.04
N GLY A 91 -5.37 -6.38 8.30
CA GLY A 91 -4.22 -7.06 7.70
C GLY A 91 -3.80 -8.31 8.49
N ASP A 92 -3.23 -9.27 7.77
CA ASP A 92 -2.63 -10.50 8.29
C ASP A 92 -1.09 -10.44 8.13
N PRO A 93 -0.35 -9.91 9.14
CA PRO A 93 1.10 -9.77 9.03
C PRO A 93 1.85 -11.11 8.95
N PHE A 94 1.22 -12.22 9.38
CA PHE A 94 1.83 -13.54 9.28
C PHE A 94 1.79 -14.02 7.83
N ARG A 95 0.67 -13.81 7.13
CA ARG A 95 0.58 -14.11 5.70
C ARG A 95 1.46 -13.18 4.87
N GLU A 96 1.55 -11.90 5.23
CA GLU A 96 2.47 -10.96 4.57
C GLU A 96 3.93 -11.41 4.71
N LYS A 97 4.34 -11.91 5.89
CA LYS A 97 5.68 -12.47 6.08
C LYS A 97 5.97 -13.61 5.10
N LEU A 98 5.04 -14.56 4.96
CA LEU A 98 5.17 -15.66 4.01
C LEU A 98 5.27 -15.13 2.57
N LEU A 99 4.46 -14.11 2.23
CA LEU A 99 4.43 -13.49 0.91
C LEU A 99 5.73 -12.80 0.55
N VAL A 100 6.31 -12.04 1.48
CA VAL A 100 7.63 -11.40 1.33
C VAL A 100 8.71 -12.45 1.08
N GLU A 101 8.79 -13.50 1.89
CA GLU A 101 9.81 -14.55 1.74
C GLU A 101 9.65 -15.31 0.40
N ALA A 102 8.42 -15.64 0.02
CA ALA A 102 8.13 -16.29 -1.26
C ALA A 102 8.51 -15.41 -2.46
N CYS A 103 8.24 -14.10 -2.39
CA CYS A 103 8.61 -13.16 -3.45
C CYS A 103 10.13 -13.01 -3.54
N LEU A 104 10.84 -12.86 -2.42
CA LEU A 104 12.31 -12.77 -2.39
C LEU A 104 12.96 -14.05 -2.94
N GLU A 105 12.43 -15.22 -2.58
CA GLU A 105 12.89 -16.50 -3.15
C GLU A 105 12.66 -16.58 -4.65
N LEU A 106 11.47 -16.20 -5.13
CA LEU A 106 11.16 -16.24 -6.56
C LEU A 106 12.03 -15.27 -7.36
N LEU A 107 12.32 -14.08 -6.83
CA LEU A 107 13.19 -13.09 -7.47
C LEU A 107 14.58 -13.68 -7.76
N ASN A 108 15.14 -14.47 -6.84
CA ASN A 108 16.44 -15.14 -7.01
C ASN A 108 16.47 -16.18 -8.14
N THR A 109 15.32 -16.60 -8.67
CA THR A 109 15.25 -17.58 -9.79
C THR A 109 15.27 -16.92 -11.17
N GLY A 110 15.11 -15.59 -11.25
CA GLY A 110 14.92 -14.87 -12.51
C GLY A 110 13.62 -15.21 -13.24
N ALA A 111 12.60 -15.71 -12.53
CA ALA A 111 11.28 -16.01 -13.09
C ALA A 111 10.41 -14.76 -13.29
N VAL A 112 10.62 -13.73 -12.48
CA VAL A 112 9.76 -12.53 -12.45
C VAL A 112 10.13 -11.59 -13.59
N VAL A 113 9.13 -11.19 -14.37
CA VAL A 113 9.22 -10.14 -15.39
C VAL A 113 8.75 -8.82 -14.81
N ALA A 114 7.66 -8.84 -14.06
CA ALA A 114 7.12 -7.70 -13.34
C ALA A 114 6.38 -8.16 -12.09
N MET A 115 6.29 -7.27 -11.11
CA MET A 115 5.63 -7.52 -9.84
C MET A 115 5.04 -6.19 -9.34
N GLN A 116 3.83 -6.23 -8.78
CA GLN A 116 3.19 -5.10 -8.12
C GLN A 116 2.34 -5.61 -6.95
N ASP A 117 2.36 -4.86 -5.86
CA ASP A 117 1.43 -4.97 -4.74
C ASP A 117 0.00 -4.58 -5.15
N MET A 118 -0.98 -5.06 -4.38
CA MET A 118 -2.40 -4.75 -4.58
C MET A 118 -2.93 -3.90 -3.42
N GLY A 119 -2.98 -2.59 -3.63
CA GLY A 119 -3.56 -1.63 -2.69
C GLY A 119 -4.92 -1.08 -3.14
N ALA A 120 -5.02 0.25 -3.18
CA ALA A 120 -6.23 0.97 -3.60
C ALA A 120 -6.72 0.51 -4.99
N ALA A 121 -8.03 0.25 -5.11
CA ALA A 121 -8.66 -0.34 -6.29
C ALA A 121 -8.13 -1.74 -6.73
N GLY A 122 -7.37 -2.42 -5.87
CA GLY A 122 -7.06 -3.85 -5.95
C GLY A 122 -6.49 -4.33 -7.27
N LEU A 123 -7.11 -5.35 -7.86
CA LEU A 123 -6.70 -5.93 -9.14
C LEU A 123 -6.76 -4.90 -10.26
N THR A 124 -7.73 -3.99 -10.22
CA THR A 124 -7.96 -3.01 -11.28
C THR A 124 -6.76 -2.09 -11.45
N SER A 125 -6.32 -1.40 -10.39
CA SER A 125 -5.15 -0.51 -10.45
C SER A 125 -3.88 -1.30 -10.76
N SER A 126 -3.64 -2.39 -10.04
CA SER A 126 -2.41 -3.18 -10.14
C SER A 126 -2.16 -3.67 -11.57
N THR A 127 -3.16 -4.28 -12.19
CA THR A 127 -3.02 -4.82 -13.57
C THR A 127 -2.98 -3.72 -14.63
N THR A 128 -3.83 -2.70 -14.52
CA THR A 128 -3.87 -1.60 -15.52
C THR A 128 -2.60 -0.76 -15.48
N GLU A 129 -2.06 -0.48 -14.31
CA GLU A 129 -0.78 0.21 -14.15
C GLU A 129 0.37 -0.59 -14.75
N MET A 130 0.46 -1.89 -14.46
CA MET A 130 1.50 -2.75 -15.01
C MET A 130 1.44 -2.80 -16.55
N ALA A 131 0.23 -2.93 -17.12
CA ALA A 131 0.00 -2.92 -18.56
C ALA A 131 0.41 -1.56 -19.18
N SER A 132 -0.06 -0.45 -18.60
CA SER A 132 0.23 0.91 -19.05
C SER A 132 1.73 1.27 -18.99
N ARG A 133 2.43 0.87 -17.91
CA ARG A 133 3.88 1.06 -17.74
C ARG A 133 4.69 0.16 -18.67
N GLY A 134 4.16 -1.00 -19.04
CA GLY A 134 4.76 -1.95 -19.98
C GLY A 134 4.52 -1.65 -21.45
N GLY A 135 3.54 -0.79 -21.77
CA GLY A 135 3.10 -0.57 -23.15
C GLY A 135 2.41 -1.79 -23.75
N SER A 136 1.82 -2.65 -22.90
CA SER A 136 1.14 -3.88 -23.27
C SER A 136 -0.34 -3.81 -22.89
N GLY A 137 -1.11 -4.84 -23.26
CA GLY A 137 -2.39 -5.14 -22.63
C GLY A 137 -2.25 -6.25 -21.59
N ILE A 138 -3.32 -6.47 -20.82
CA ILE A 138 -3.48 -7.59 -19.90
C ILE A 138 -4.91 -8.10 -20.02
N GLU A 139 -5.06 -9.40 -20.18
CA GLU A 139 -6.33 -10.12 -20.10
C GLU A 139 -6.32 -10.99 -18.85
N ILE A 140 -7.33 -10.83 -17.99
CA ILE A 140 -7.53 -11.68 -16.81
C ILE A 140 -8.92 -12.31 -16.81
N ASP A 141 -9.05 -13.51 -16.26
CA ASP A 141 -10.32 -14.14 -15.91
C ASP A 141 -10.56 -14.06 -14.40
N ILE A 142 -11.53 -13.23 -14.02
CA ILE A 142 -11.92 -13.02 -12.63
C ILE A 142 -12.51 -14.28 -12.00
N SER A 143 -12.94 -15.27 -12.79
CA SER A 143 -13.45 -16.54 -12.28
C SER A 143 -12.36 -17.37 -11.61
N LEU A 144 -11.10 -17.19 -12.02
CA LEU A 144 -9.92 -17.89 -11.49
C LEU A 144 -9.34 -17.24 -10.23
N VAL A 145 -9.70 -16.00 -9.92
CA VAL A 145 -9.22 -15.29 -8.72
C VAL A 145 -9.69 -16.02 -7.46
N PRO A 146 -8.79 -16.36 -6.51
CA PRO A 146 -9.16 -16.90 -5.20
C PRO A 146 -10.08 -15.95 -4.43
N LYS A 147 -11.22 -16.46 -3.98
CA LYS A 147 -12.25 -15.69 -3.26
C LYS A 147 -12.67 -16.44 -2.01
N ARG A 148 -12.73 -15.75 -0.87
CA ARG A 148 -13.19 -16.34 0.39
C ARG A 148 -14.70 -16.20 0.61
N GLU A 149 -15.36 -15.26 -0.08
CA GLU A 149 -16.80 -15.05 0.00
C GLU A 149 -17.54 -15.59 -1.23
N ALA A 150 -18.61 -16.35 -1.00
CA ALA A 150 -19.48 -16.82 -2.06
C ALA A 150 -20.27 -15.67 -2.70
N GLY A 151 -20.54 -15.80 -4.00
CA GLY A 151 -21.41 -14.87 -4.74
C GLY A 151 -20.81 -13.48 -5.00
N MET A 152 -19.51 -13.29 -4.79
CA MET A 152 -18.85 -12.03 -5.16
C MET A 152 -18.97 -11.78 -6.67
N ILE A 153 -19.47 -10.59 -7.03
CA ILE A 153 -19.58 -10.18 -8.43
C ILE A 153 -18.24 -9.66 -8.96
N SER A 154 -18.09 -9.58 -10.28
CA SER A 154 -16.84 -9.13 -10.92
C SER A 154 -16.38 -7.76 -10.43
N TYR A 155 -17.31 -6.83 -10.18
CA TYR A 155 -16.99 -5.51 -9.64
C TYR A 155 -16.32 -5.58 -8.26
N GLU A 156 -16.88 -6.37 -7.33
CA GLU A 156 -16.36 -6.53 -5.97
C GLU A 156 -14.98 -7.20 -5.98
N ALA A 157 -14.81 -8.27 -6.76
CA ALA A 157 -13.53 -8.95 -6.84
C ALA A 157 -12.43 -8.09 -7.47
N MET A 158 -12.78 -7.23 -8.43
CA MET A 158 -11.84 -6.36 -9.14
C MET A 158 -11.39 -5.15 -8.32
N LEU A 159 -12.26 -4.59 -7.49
CA LEU A 159 -12.01 -3.37 -6.71
C LEU A 159 -11.77 -3.65 -5.21
N SER A 160 -11.85 -4.90 -4.79
CA SER A 160 -11.51 -5.33 -3.44
C SER A 160 -10.11 -4.88 -3.07
N GLU A 161 -9.98 -4.29 -1.88
CA GLU A 161 -8.74 -3.87 -1.25
C GLU A 161 -8.35 -4.83 -0.12
N SER A 162 -8.68 -6.13 -0.25
CA SER A 162 -8.14 -7.18 0.63
C SER A 162 -6.62 -7.10 0.68
N GLN A 163 -6.06 -7.31 1.86
CA GLN A 163 -4.62 -7.15 2.13
C GLN A 163 -3.81 -8.39 1.73
N GLU A 164 -2.48 -8.29 1.77
CA GLU A 164 -1.54 -9.39 1.55
C GLU A 164 -1.66 -10.09 0.19
N ARG A 165 -1.73 -9.30 -0.89
CA ARG A 165 -1.84 -9.80 -2.26
C ARG A 165 -0.88 -9.08 -3.20
N MET A 166 -0.38 -9.82 -4.19
CA MET A 166 0.42 -9.27 -5.28
C MET A 166 -0.02 -9.83 -6.62
N VAL A 167 0.27 -9.08 -7.68
CA VAL A 167 0.19 -9.53 -9.07
C VAL A 167 1.59 -9.63 -9.65
N LEU A 168 1.91 -10.79 -10.23
CA LEU A 168 3.19 -11.03 -10.88
C LEU A 168 2.98 -11.36 -12.36
N ILE A 169 3.86 -10.84 -13.20
CA ILE A 169 4.09 -11.38 -14.55
C ILE A 169 5.32 -12.25 -14.45
N VAL A 170 5.17 -13.55 -14.74
CA VAL A 170 6.30 -14.48 -14.74
C VAL A 170 6.60 -14.96 -16.14
N ARG A 171 7.84 -15.37 -16.38
CA ARG A 171 8.21 -16.01 -17.66
C ARG A 171 7.41 -17.29 -17.83
N ARG A 172 6.81 -17.49 -19.01
CA ARG A 172 5.94 -18.64 -19.29
C ARG A 172 6.58 -19.98 -18.96
N GLU A 173 7.86 -20.17 -19.27
CA GLU A 173 8.60 -21.41 -19.01
C GLU A 173 8.91 -21.64 -17.52
N LYS A 174 8.68 -20.65 -16.64
CA LYS A 174 8.91 -20.71 -15.19
C LYS A 174 7.61 -20.61 -14.37
N GLU A 175 6.44 -20.72 -14.99
CA GLU A 175 5.15 -20.66 -14.30
C GLU A 175 5.03 -21.72 -13.20
N GLU A 176 5.34 -22.97 -13.51
CA GLU A 176 5.25 -24.08 -12.56
C GLU A 176 6.28 -23.95 -11.41
N LEU A 177 7.45 -23.37 -11.70
CA LEU A 177 8.43 -23.05 -10.66
C LEU A 177 7.86 -22.00 -9.69
N ALA A 178 7.23 -20.94 -10.21
CA ALA A 178 6.60 -19.92 -9.38
C ALA A 178 5.50 -20.53 -8.50
N LYS A 179 4.60 -21.33 -9.07
CA LYS A 179 3.54 -22.03 -8.31
C LYS A 179 4.12 -22.92 -7.22
N LYS A 180 5.19 -23.66 -7.51
CA LYS A 180 5.86 -24.52 -6.53
C LYS A 180 6.46 -23.72 -5.37
N ILE A 181 7.07 -22.57 -5.65
CA ILE A 181 7.66 -21.71 -4.61
C ILE A 181 6.56 -21.16 -3.71
N PHE A 182 5.52 -20.53 -4.25
CA PHE A 182 4.42 -20.01 -3.44
C PHE A 182 3.66 -21.12 -2.68
N GLY A 183 3.47 -22.28 -3.29
CA GLY A 183 2.89 -23.45 -2.63
C GLY A 183 3.72 -23.97 -1.44
N LYS A 184 5.06 -23.87 -1.50
CA LYS A 184 5.94 -24.19 -0.36
C LYS A 184 5.67 -23.29 0.84
N TRP A 185 5.27 -22.04 0.60
CA TRP A 185 4.97 -21.04 1.62
C TRP A 185 3.48 -20.99 2.00
N ASP A 186 2.67 -21.95 1.56
CA ASP A 186 1.22 -22.01 1.81
C ASP A 186 0.45 -20.76 1.30
N LEU A 187 0.83 -20.30 0.11
CA LEU A 187 0.22 -19.16 -0.56
C LEU A 187 -0.43 -19.57 -1.88
N HIS A 188 -1.50 -18.86 -2.24
CA HIS A 188 -2.03 -18.99 -3.59
C HIS A 188 -0.99 -18.55 -4.61
N ALA A 189 -0.95 -19.26 -5.73
CA ALA A 189 -0.30 -18.85 -6.96
C ALA A 189 -1.12 -19.34 -8.14
N VAL A 190 -2.07 -18.51 -8.55
CA VAL A 190 -3.04 -18.87 -9.59
C VAL A 190 -2.78 -18.04 -10.83
N ASN A 191 -2.65 -18.72 -11.96
CA ASN A 191 -2.62 -18.05 -13.25
C ASN A 191 -4.02 -17.57 -13.58
N ILE A 192 -4.22 -16.27 -13.49
CA ILE A 192 -5.51 -15.62 -13.74
C ILE A 192 -5.57 -15.01 -15.13
N GLY A 193 -4.51 -15.08 -15.94
CA GLY A 193 -4.50 -14.34 -17.21
C GLY A 193 -3.16 -14.30 -17.92
N LYS A 194 -3.03 -13.37 -18.87
CA LYS A 194 -1.83 -13.22 -19.68
C LYS A 194 -1.61 -11.80 -20.16
N VAL A 195 -0.36 -11.48 -20.47
CA VAL A 195 0.01 -10.25 -21.17
C VAL A 195 -0.42 -10.31 -22.64
N THR A 196 -1.00 -9.23 -23.16
CA THR A 196 -1.45 -9.09 -24.56
C THR A 196 -0.74 -7.95 -25.27
N ALA A 197 -0.83 -7.90 -26.60
CA ALA A 197 -0.12 -6.90 -27.43
C ALA A 197 -0.97 -5.67 -27.81
N ASP A 198 -2.26 -5.70 -27.52
CA ASP A 198 -3.27 -4.75 -28.01
C ASP A 198 -3.42 -3.48 -27.15
N GLY A 199 -2.71 -3.38 -26.02
CA GLY A 199 -2.81 -2.25 -25.09
C GLY A 199 -4.13 -2.20 -24.30
N LEU A 200 -4.97 -3.23 -24.43
CA LEU A 200 -6.26 -3.30 -23.76
C LEU A 200 -6.12 -4.00 -22.41
N PHE A 201 -6.81 -3.46 -21.42
CA PHE A 201 -7.14 -4.18 -20.21
C PHE A 201 -8.48 -4.88 -20.40
N ARG A 202 -8.49 -6.21 -20.31
CA ARG A 202 -9.67 -7.05 -20.49
C ARG A 202 -9.92 -7.89 -19.25
N VAL A 203 -11.15 -7.83 -18.75
CA VAL A 203 -11.64 -8.66 -17.66
C VAL A 203 -12.68 -9.60 -18.22
N LEU A 204 -12.40 -10.90 -18.10
CA LEU A 204 -13.28 -12.00 -18.42
C LEU A 204 -13.91 -12.52 -17.12
N ASN A 205 -15.09 -13.11 -17.24
CA ASN A 205 -15.64 -14.04 -16.27
C ASN A 205 -15.96 -15.31 -17.05
N LYS A 206 -15.06 -16.29 -16.98
CA LYS A 206 -14.99 -17.43 -17.91
C LYS A 206 -14.89 -16.92 -19.35
N ASP A 207 -15.86 -17.25 -20.20
CA ASP A 207 -15.84 -16.86 -21.62
C ASP A 207 -16.43 -15.48 -21.89
N LYS A 208 -17.00 -14.80 -20.88
CA LYS A 208 -17.69 -13.51 -21.08
C LYS A 208 -16.79 -12.34 -20.73
N ILE A 209 -16.61 -11.41 -21.66
CA ILE A 209 -15.99 -10.11 -21.39
C ILE A 209 -16.94 -9.27 -20.54
N VAL A 210 -16.50 -8.90 -19.33
CA VAL A 210 -17.24 -8.05 -18.40
C VAL A 210 -16.70 -6.62 -18.35
N ALA A 211 -15.44 -6.41 -18.75
CA ALA A 211 -14.88 -5.07 -18.96
C ALA A 211 -13.77 -5.11 -20.01
N GLN A 212 -13.68 -4.06 -20.83
CA GLN A 212 -12.62 -3.87 -21.82
C GLN A 212 -12.36 -2.38 -22.02
N ILE A 213 -11.16 -1.92 -21.63
CA ILE A 213 -10.79 -0.50 -21.65
C ILE A 213 -9.31 -0.38 -22.04
N PRO A 214 -8.88 0.63 -22.81
CA PRO A 214 -7.47 0.91 -23.01
C PRO A 214 -6.75 1.12 -21.68
N ALA A 215 -5.68 0.36 -21.39
CA ALA A 215 -4.99 0.44 -20.10
C ALA A 215 -4.44 1.85 -19.82
N ARG A 216 -4.00 2.55 -20.86
CA ARG A 216 -3.49 3.92 -20.78
C ARG A 216 -4.55 4.92 -20.32
N ALA A 217 -5.81 4.74 -20.74
CA ALA A 217 -6.90 5.64 -20.40
C ALA A 217 -7.15 5.71 -18.89
N LEU A 218 -7.01 4.58 -18.19
CA LEU A 218 -7.21 4.48 -16.74
C LEU A 218 -6.04 5.03 -15.91
N VAL A 219 -4.87 5.25 -16.51
CA VAL A 219 -3.64 5.58 -15.77
C VAL A 219 -3.08 6.97 -16.11
N LYS A 220 -3.11 7.36 -17.39
CA LYS A 220 -2.40 8.55 -17.89
C LYS A 220 -3.31 9.64 -18.47
N GLU A 221 -4.59 9.35 -18.66
CA GLU A 221 -5.52 10.23 -19.39
C GLU A 221 -6.65 10.73 -18.49
N ALA A 222 -6.50 10.57 -17.17
CA ALA A 222 -7.37 11.21 -16.20
C ALA A 222 -7.31 12.74 -16.35
N PRO A 223 -8.45 13.45 -16.34
CA PRO A 223 -8.46 14.91 -16.39
C PRO A 223 -7.65 15.52 -15.25
N VAL A 224 -6.77 16.47 -15.58
CA VAL A 224 -5.99 17.24 -14.60
C VAL A 224 -6.67 18.59 -14.38
N TYR A 225 -7.06 18.86 -13.13
CA TYR A 225 -7.67 20.13 -12.76
C TYR A 225 -6.62 21.18 -12.41
N THR A 226 -6.69 22.35 -13.04
CA THR A 226 -5.97 23.55 -12.59
C THR A 226 -6.95 24.46 -11.87
N ARG A 227 -6.77 24.63 -10.56
CA ARG A 227 -7.66 25.47 -9.74
C ARG A 227 -7.10 26.88 -9.63
N LYS A 228 -7.97 27.88 -9.46
CA LYS A 228 -7.52 29.22 -9.05
C LYS A 228 -7.07 29.15 -7.61
N GLU A 229 -5.84 29.57 -7.35
CA GLU A 229 -5.23 29.55 -6.03
C GLU A 229 -5.15 30.99 -5.48
N LYS A 230 -5.44 31.17 -4.20
CA LYS A 230 -5.19 32.41 -3.46
C LYS A 230 -4.42 32.05 -2.20
N LYS A 231 -3.30 32.74 -1.97
CA LYS A 231 -2.53 32.59 -0.73
C LYS A 231 -3.42 32.96 0.47
N PRO A 232 -3.56 32.09 1.48
CA PRO A 232 -4.28 32.42 2.70
C PRO A 232 -3.70 33.65 3.40
N GLU A 233 -4.57 34.57 3.84
CA GLU A 233 -4.16 35.85 4.42
C GLU A 233 -3.39 35.66 5.74
N TYR A 234 -3.78 34.67 6.55
CA TYR A 234 -3.15 34.37 7.84
C TYR A 234 -1.66 34.05 7.73
N LEU A 235 -1.18 33.55 6.59
CA LEU A 235 0.24 33.21 6.39
C LEU A 235 1.16 34.43 6.45
N SER A 236 0.65 35.61 6.09
CA SER A 236 1.43 36.85 6.23
C SER A 236 1.65 37.18 7.71
N ARG A 237 0.60 37.06 8.52
CA ARG A 237 0.63 37.28 9.97
C ARG A 237 1.52 36.27 10.67
N THR A 238 1.36 34.97 10.44
CA THR A 238 2.15 33.93 11.12
C THR A 238 3.64 34.02 10.77
N ARG A 239 3.99 34.35 9.52
CA ARG A 239 5.39 34.55 9.10
C ARG A 239 6.01 35.85 9.59
N SER A 240 5.20 36.84 9.98
CA SER A 240 5.70 38.10 10.54
C SER A 240 6.13 38.01 12.01
N PHE A 241 5.86 36.88 12.66
CA PHE A 241 6.24 36.63 14.04
C PHE A 241 7.77 36.68 14.21
N LYS A 242 8.26 37.46 15.17
CA LYS A 242 9.67 37.51 15.52
C LYS A 242 9.89 36.94 16.92
N ILE A 243 10.80 35.96 17.01
CA ILE A 243 11.20 35.37 18.29
C ILE A 243 11.73 36.43 19.26
N SER A 244 12.39 37.48 18.75
CA SER A 244 12.89 38.61 19.55
C SER A 244 11.80 39.44 20.23
N GLU A 245 10.54 39.32 19.80
CA GLU A 245 9.39 40.03 20.38
C GLU A 245 8.72 39.21 21.50
N LEU A 246 9.18 37.98 21.77
CA LEU A 246 8.69 37.19 22.89
C LEU A 246 9.15 37.80 24.22
N PRO A 247 8.23 38.09 25.16
CA PRO A 247 8.61 38.56 26.48
C PRO A 247 9.37 37.47 27.23
N GLN A 248 10.40 37.86 27.96
CA GLN A 248 11.10 36.92 28.84
C GLN A 248 10.14 36.48 29.96
N PRO A 249 9.95 35.16 30.17
CA PRO A 249 9.08 34.69 31.23
C PRO A 249 9.68 35.04 32.60
N PRO A 250 8.84 35.37 33.59
CA PRO A 250 9.31 35.70 34.94
C PRO A 250 9.97 34.50 35.63
N ASP A 251 9.60 33.26 35.26
CA ASP A 251 10.22 32.03 35.72
C ASP A 251 10.45 31.07 34.55
N CYS A 252 11.72 30.89 34.17
CA CYS A 252 12.10 29.98 33.10
C CYS A 252 11.96 28.49 33.52
N ASN A 253 12.06 28.17 34.81
CA ASN A 253 11.94 26.80 35.29
C ASN A 253 10.51 26.29 35.12
N GLU A 254 9.51 27.13 35.42
CA GLU A 254 8.10 26.78 35.21
C GLU A 254 7.76 26.61 33.73
N VAL A 255 8.30 27.49 32.86
CA VAL A 255 8.15 27.33 31.40
C VAL A 255 8.78 26.02 30.93
N LEU A 256 9.99 25.68 31.39
CA LEU A 256 10.64 24.42 31.04
C LEU A 256 9.81 23.21 31.48
N LYS A 257 9.29 23.20 32.71
CA LYS A 257 8.40 22.12 33.19
C LYS A 257 7.15 21.99 32.31
N LYS A 258 6.55 23.11 31.91
CA LYS A 258 5.39 23.11 31.01
C LYS A 258 5.73 22.54 29.63
N LEU A 259 6.89 22.90 29.08
CA LEU A 259 7.37 22.37 27.80
C LEU A 259 7.62 20.86 27.90
N LEU A 260 8.33 20.39 28.93
CA LEU A 260 8.60 18.97 29.15
C LEU A 260 7.32 18.14 29.39
N GLY A 261 6.27 18.77 29.94
CA GLY A 261 4.95 18.16 30.11
C GLY A 261 4.08 18.14 28.85
N SER A 262 4.47 18.83 27.78
CA SER A 262 3.73 18.82 26.52
C SER A 262 3.85 17.46 25.83
N PRO A 263 2.74 16.80 25.43
CA PRO A 263 2.77 15.52 24.73
C PRO A 263 3.61 15.53 23.46
N THR A 264 3.75 16.67 22.79
CA THR A 264 4.59 16.84 21.60
C THR A 264 6.08 16.80 21.93
N ILE A 265 6.51 17.35 23.07
CA ILE A 265 7.93 17.49 23.46
C ILE A 265 8.40 16.33 24.34
N SER A 266 7.52 15.80 25.19
CA SER A 266 7.85 14.76 26.16
C SER A 266 8.41 13.48 25.52
N SER A 267 9.02 12.62 26.34
CA SER A 267 9.58 11.35 25.87
C SER A 267 8.55 10.53 25.11
N LYS A 268 8.95 10.01 23.94
CA LYS A 268 8.16 9.07 23.12
C LYS A 268 8.55 7.63 23.36
N GLU A 269 9.31 7.35 24.43
CA GLU A 269 9.74 6.00 24.80
C GLU A 269 8.56 5.01 24.87
N TRP A 270 7.41 5.43 25.41
CA TRP A 270 6.21 4.60 25.48
C TRP A 270 5.69 4.13 24.10
N VAL A 271 5.97 4.89 23.03
CA VAL A 271 5.61 4.54 21.66
C VAL A 271 6.57 3.45 21.16
N TYR A 272 7.87 3.70 21.29
CA TYR A 272 8.91 2.83 20.74
C TYR A 272 9.09 1.52 21.51
N GLN A 273 8.79 1.48 22.81
CA GLN A 273 8.77 0.25 23.61
C GLN A 273 7.72 -0.76 23.15
N GLN A 274 6.72 -0.34 22.36
CA GLN A 274 5.73 -1.24 21.77
C GLN A 274 6.25 -1.93 20.50
N TYR A 275 7.37 -1.46 19.95
CA TYR A 275 7.92 -1.92 18.69
C TYR A 275 9.14 -2.79 18.93
N ASP A 276 9.21 -3.89 18.19
CA ASP A 276 10.44 -4.61 18.06
C ASP A 276 11.45 -3.74 17.30
N HIS A 277 12.66 -3.67 17.85
CA HIS A 277 13.77 -2.91 17.29
C HIS A 277 15.03 -3.78 17.16
N MET A 278 14.95 -5.09 17.44
CA MET A 278 16.09 -6.02 17.49
C MET A 278 15.97 -7.19 16.50
N VAL A 279 14.80 -7.44 15.92
CA VAL A 279 14.58 -8.50 14.94
C VAL A 279 15.52 -8.30 13.75
N ARG A 280 16.18 -9.40 13.35
CA ARG A 280 17.30 -9.50 12.39
C ARG A 280 18.67 -9.01 12.90
N THR A 281 18.75 -8.43 14.10
CA THR A 281 20.00 -7.95 14.73
C THR A 281 20.81 -6.98 13.86
N ASP A 282 20.16 -6.29 12.92
CA ASP A 282 20.78 -5.37 11.96
C ASP A 282 20.48 -3.90 12.29
N THR A 283 19.91 -3.65 13.47
CA THR A 283 19.64 -2.31 13.99
C THR A 283 20.81 -1.84 14.86
N VAL A 284 21.53 -0.82 14.42
CA VAL A 284 22.66 -0.24 15.19
C VAL A 284 22.21 0.90 16.11
N LEU A 285 21.28 1.73 15.66
CA LEU A 285 20.72 2.84 16.45
C LEU A 285 19.31 2.45 16.90
N LEU A 286 19.09 2.40 18.21
CA LEU A 286 17.78 2.08 18.78
C LEU A 286 16.86 3.32 18.74
N PRO A 287 15.54 3.14 18.50
CA PRO A 287 14.58 4.23 18.48
C PRO A 287 14.27 4.76 19.89
N GLY A 288 13.96 6.06 19.97
CA GLY A 288 13.62 6.75 21.22
C GLY A 288 14.79 7.54 21.78
#